data_AF-A0A951EBT7-F1
#
_entry.id   AF-A0A951EBT7-F1
#
_cell.length_a   1.000
_cell.length_b   1.000
_cell.length_c   1.000
_cell.angle_alpha   90.00
_cell.angle_beta   90.00
_cell.angle_gamma   90.00
#
_symmetry.space_group_name_H-M   'P 1'
#
loop_
_entity.id
_entity.type
_entity.pdbx_description
1 polymer ?
#
loop_
_entity_poly.entity_id
_entity_poly.type
_entity_poly.pdbx_seq_one_letter_code
_entity_poly.pdbx_strand_id
1 'polypeptide(L)'
;MSILKALQKKSTENGGEFAPRNVVPFDASARRQNTPPEGFADEGFRIGTPSSAFKGQPGSSIGTALPDLDTEQTAGAKLNAESLTRSSARRLPDFVSWTVDAERVEPRLVAITQPHSSYCEEYRSLRTHVLHKGQRNELKSIVVASVNPSEGKSVTAMNLAWMLAQTDGVNALIIDADLRMPSLADYLGIETDKGLSDVLSGRASLADCIVKLEPSGLYILPGGEARQDVAELISGPKFKEILAEARGM
;
A
#
# COMPACT_ATOMS: atom_id res chain seq x y z
N MET A 1 34.33 15.32 -23.67
CA MET A 1 34.44 16.22 -22.51
C MET A 1 33.05 16.51 -22.00
N SER A 2 32.74 16.01 -20.81
CA SER A 2 31.40 15.69 -20.31
C SER A 2 30.59 16.90 -19.83
N ILE A 3 29.27 16.77 -19.93
CA ILE A 3 28.17 17.68 -19.52
C ILE A 3 28.30 18.14 -18.04
N LEU A 4 29.13 17.46 -17.25
CA LEU A 4 29.51 17.80 -15.88
C LEU A 4 30.16 19.19 -15.68
N LYS A 5 30.73 19.84 -16.72
CA LYS A 5 31.32 21.18 -16.56
C LYS A 5 30.33 22.36 -16.70
N ALA A 6 29.11 22.13 -17.18
CA ALA A 6 28.13 23.20 -17.35
C ALA A 6 27.31 23.50 -16.07
N LEU A 7 27.25 22.55 -15.12
CA LEU A 7 26.49 22.70 -13.88
C LEU A 7 27.29 23.33 -12.73
N GLN A 8 28.62 23.42 -12.83
CA GLN A 8 29.46 24.01 -11.78
C GLN A 8 29.67 25.53 -11.90
N LYS A 9 29.15 26.20 -12.94
CA LYS A 9 29.34 27.64 -13.14
C LYS A 9 28.10 28.51 -12.87
N LYS A 10 26.98 27.92 -12.44
CA LYS A 10 25.73 28.68 -12.22
C LYS A 10 25.31 28.83 -10.75
N SER A 11 26.16 28.43 -9.80
CA SER A 11 25.85 28.45 -8.36
C SER A 11 26.55 29.56 -7.56
N THR A 12 27.24 30.50 -8.20
CA THR A 12 27.98 31.56 -7.48
C THR A 12 27.38 32.96 -7.55
N GLU A 13 26.19 33.14 -8.14
CA GLU A 13 25.54 34.46 -8.14
C GLU A 13 24.05 34.31 -7.84
N ASN A 14 23.72 34.34 -6.55
CA ASN A 14 22.62 35.12 -5.99
C ASN A 14 22.56 34.89 -4.49
N GLY A 15 23.08 35.86 -3.73
CA GLY A 15 22.83 36.00 -2.30
C GLY A 15 21.35 36.31 -2.09
N GLY A 16 20.69 35.42 -1.34
CA GLY A 16 19.33 35.59 -0.83
C GLY A 16 19.17 34.64 0.35
N GLU A 17 19.31 35.20 1.55
CA GLU A 17 19.30 34.50 2.82
C GLU A 17 17.90 33.93 3.13
N PHE A 18 17.68 32.65 2.82
CA PHE A 18 16.56 31.87 3.35
C PHE A 18 17.07 31.01 4.51
N ALA A 19 16.84 31.48 5.74
CA ALA A 19 17.07 30.67 6.93
C ALA A 19 15.89 29.70 7.15
N PRO A 20 16.09 28.37 7.17
CA PRO A 20 15.05 27.46 7.63
C PRO A 20 14.91 27.60 9.16
N ARG A 21 13.83 28.24 9.60
CA ARG A 21 13.45 28.26 11.01
C ARG A 21 12.98 26.85 11.42
N ASN A 22 13.61 26.33 12.48
CA ASN A 22 13.31 25.09 13.21
C ASN A 22 13.72 23.77 12.52
N VAL A 23 15.04 23.57 12.42
CA VAL A 23 15.63 22.23 12.29
C VAL A 23 15.84 21.68 13.69
N VAL A 24 15.06 20.67 14.08
CA VAL A 24 15.38 19.85 15.27
C VAL A 24 16.14 18.62 14.78
N PRO A 25 17.32 18.29 15.34
CA PRO A 25 18.08 17.12 14.91
C PRO A 25 17.28 15.84 15.14
N PHE A 26 17.25 14.99 14.11
CA PHE A 26 16.68 13.65 14.15
C PHE A 26 17.48 12.76 15.11
N ASP A 27 16.86 12.32 16.20
CA ASP A 27 17.48 11.42 17.17
C ASP A 27 17.33 9.95 16.76
N ALA A 28 18.33 9.44 16.05
CA ALA A 28 18.42 8.02 15.66
C ALA A 28 18.59 7.06 16.85
N SER A 29 18.82 7.56 18.07
CA SER A 29 19.09 6.75 19.27
C SER A 29 17.82 6.25 19.97
N ALA A 30 16.64 6.80 19.65
CA ALA A 30 15.34 6.34 20.19
C ALA A 30 14.80 5.05 19.52
N ARG A 31 15.63 4.35 18.73
CA ARG A 31 15.31 3.03 18.16
C ARG A 31 15.07 2.03 19.29
N ARG A 32 13.83 1.58 19.48
CA ARG A 32 13.60 0.32 20.20
C ARG A 32 14.22 -0.80 19.36
N GLN A 33 15.36 -1.34 19.81
CA GLN A 33 15.92 -2.57 19.26
C GLN A 33 14.88 -3.67 19.45
N ASN A 34 14.26 -4.10 18.36
CA ASN A 34 13.35 -5.23 18.39
C ASN A 34 14.16 -6.48 18.05
N THR A 35 14.84 -7.02 19.06
CA THR A 35 15.50 -8.32 18.97
C THR A 35 14.42 -9.37 18.70
N PRO A 36 14.62 -10.30 17.75
CA PRO A 36 13.67 -11.38 17.54
C PRO A 36 13.40 -12.13 18.86
N PRO A 37 12.16 -12.56 19.13
CA PRO A 37 11.88 -13.38 20.31
C PRO A 37 12.73 -14.66 20.31
N GLU A 38 13.15 -15.11 21.50
CA GLU A 38 13.97 -16.31 21.65
C GLU A 38 13.28 -17.52 20.97
N GLY A 39 14.00 -18.15 20.03
CA GLY A 39 13.50 -19.24 19.18
C GLY A 39 13.55 -18.97 17.67
N PHE A 40 13.69 -17.71 17.24
CA PHE A 40 13.87 -17.33 15.83
C PHE A 40 15.34 -17.21 15.38
N ALA A 41 16.29 -17.46 16.29
CA ALA A 41 17.74 -17.36 16.04
C ALA A 41 18.40 -18.70 15.68
N ASP A 42 17.62 -19.79 15.58
CA ASP A 42 18.16 -21.12 15.33
C ASP A 42 18.29 -21.37 13.81
N GLU A 43 19.50 -21.68 13.32
CA GLU A 43 19.79 -21.98 11.91
C GLU A 43 19.14 -23.29 11.39
N GLY A 44 18.19 -23.84 12.14
CA GLY A 44 17.48 -25.08 11.83
C GLY A 44 16.20 -24.92 11.00
N PHE A 45 15.74 -23.70 10.69
CA PHE A 45 14.51 -23.50 9.91
C PHE A 45 14.72 -23.85 8.42
N ARG A 46 14.52 -25.13 8.08
CA ARG A 46 14.53 -25.62 6.69
C ARG A 46 13.17 -25.41 6.04
N ILE A 47 13.10 -24.47 5.07
CA ILE A 47 12.01 -24.43 4.09
C ILE A 47 12.10 -25.71 3.26
N GLY A 48 11.06 -26.54 3.32
CA GLY A 48 11.01 -27.82 2.62
C GLY A 48 11.27 -27.67 1.12
N THR A 49 12.14 -28.52 0.57
CA THR A 49 12.34 -28.63 -0.88
C THR A 49 11.06 -29.13 -1.54
N PRO A 50 10.68 -28.63 -2.74
CA PRO A 50 9.50 -29.10 -3.44
C PRO A 50 9.77 -30.51 -4.00
N SER A 51 9.39 -31.53 -3.23
CA SER A 51 9.35 -32.91 -3.70
C SER A 51 7.99 -33.52 -3.40
N SER A 52 7.07 -33.35 -4.33
CA SER A 52 6.13 -34.40 -4.68
C SER A 52 5.64 -34.17 -6.10
N ALA A 53 6.47 -34.59 -7.05
CA ALA A 53 5.99 -34.96 -8.37
C ALA A 53 4.91 -36.03 -8.18
N PHE A 54 3.68 -35.72 -8.61
CA PHE A 54 2.56 -36.65 -8.63
C PHE A 54 2.91 -37.82 -9.57
N LYS A 55 3.33 -38.94 -8.98
CA LYS A 55 3.62 -40.19 -9.70
C LYS A 55 2.42 -41.10 -9.51
N GLY A 56 1.61 -41.22 -10.57
CA GLY A 56 0.43 -42.07 -10.58
C GLY A 56 0.77 -43.55 -10.35
N GLN A 57 -0.19 -44.27 -9.76
CA GLN A 57 -0.32 -45.71 -9.95
C GLN A 57 -1.80 -46.14 -9.96
N PRO A 58 -2.10 -47.28 -10.61
CA PRO A 58 -3.37 -47.56 -11.25
C PRO A 58 -4.28 -48.50 -10.43
N GLY A 59 -5.59 -48.42 -10.67
CA GLY A 59 -6.51 -49.53 -10.43
C GLY A 59 -7.59 -49.29 -9.38
N SER A 60 -8.83 -49.20 -9.90
CA SER A 60 -10.11 -49.50 -9.23
C SER A 60 -10.64 -48.49 -8.20
N SER A 61 -11.92 -48.14 -8.11
CA SER A 61 -13.06 -48.12 -9.04
C SER A 61 -14.26 -47.62 -8.21
N ILE A 62 -15.04 -46.70 -8.79
CA ILE A 62 -16.50 -46.53 -8.64
C ILE A 62 -17.04 -45.74 -7.42
N GLY A 63 -17.71 -44.64 -7.78
CA GLY A 63 -19.00 -44.19 -7.24
C GLY A 63 -19.00 -42.76 -6.66
N THR A 64 -19.87 -41.82 -7.00
CA THR A 64 -21.00 -41.76 -7.96
C THR A 64 -21.45 -40.28 -8.06
N ALA A 65 -21.86 -39.86 -9.26
CA ALA A 65 -22.83 -38.78 -9.59
C ALA A 65 -22.54 -37.30 -9.21
N LEU A 66 -22.08 -36.55 -10.21
CA LEU A 66 -22.49 -35.16 -10.50
C LEU A 66 -23.85 -35.20 -11.23
N PRO A 67 -24.76 -34.24 -11.03
CA PRO A 67 -25.85 -34.00 -11.97
C PRO A 67 -25.37 -33.17 -13.17
N ASP A 68 -25.85 -33.60 -14.34
CA ASP A 68 -25.65 -33.01 -15.65
C ASP A 68 -26.17 -31.56 -15.74
N LEU A 69 -25.40 -30.68 -16.37
CA LEU A 69 -25.90 -29.42 -16.92
C LEU A 69 -25.55 -29.41 -18.41
N ASP A 70 -26.60 -29.27 -19.20
CA ASP A 70 -26.65 -29.42 -20.64
C ASP A 70 -25.65 -28.52 -21.37
N THR A 71 -24.79 -29.17 -22.15
CA THR A 71 -24.09 -28.58 -23.29
C THR A 71 -25.11 -28.30 -24.39
N GLU A 72 -25.47 -27.02 -24.60
CA GLU A 72 -25.77 -26.46 -25.93
C GLU A 72 -26.01 -24.94 -25.84
N GLN A 73 -24.95 -24.15 -26.04
CA GLN A 73 -25.01 -22.85 -26.72
C GLN A 73 -23.60 -22.34 -27.01
N THR A 74 -23.02 -22.83 -28.10
CA THR A 74 -21.91 -22.17 -28.80
C THR A 74 -22.46 -20.90 -29.45
N ALA A 75 -22.47 -19.80 -28.71
CA ALA A 75 -22.66 -18.46 -29.28
C ALA A 75 -21.35 -17.69 -29.14
N GLY A 76 -20.66 -17.52 -30.26
CA GLY A 76 -19.47 -16.67 -30.34
C GLY A 76 -19.78 -15.28 -29.82
N ALA A 77 -19.25 -14.95 -28.64
CA ALA A 77 -19.32 -13.62 -28.08
C ALA A 77 -18.40 -12.71 -28.90
N LYS A 78 -19.01 -12.01 -29.86
CA LYS A 78 -18.41 -10.83 -30.48
C LYS A 78 -18.06 -9.86 -29.36
N LEU A 79 -16.76 -9.64 -29.16
CA LEU A 79 -16.22 -8.63 -28.27
C LEU A 79 -16.68 -7.26 -28.79
N ASN A 80 -17.67 -6.68 -28.13
CA ASN A 80 -18.11 -5.31 -28.37
C ASN A 80 -17.09 -4.35 -27.74
N ALA A 81 -16.22 -3.80 -28.59
CA ALA A 81 -15.21 -2.80 -28.26
C ALA A 81 -15.79 -1.45 -27.74
N GLU A 82 -17.11 -1.36 -27.56
CA GLU A 82 -17.84 -0.15 -27.15
C GLU A 82 -18.02 -0.01 -25.62
N SER A 83 -17.66 -1.03 -24.84
CA SER A 83 -17.72 -0.99 -23.36
C SER A 83 -16.51 -0.28 -22.72
N LEU A 84 -15.40 -0.17 -23.45
CA LEU A 84 -14.13 0.41 -22.95
C LEU A 84 -14.11 1.95 -22.90
N THR A 85 -15.15 2.63 -23.36
CA THR A 85 -15.20 4.10 -23.50
C THR A 85 -16.02 4.83 -22.44
N ARG A 86 -16.42 4.17 -21.34
CA ARG A 86 -17.20 4.81 -20.25
C ARG A 86 -16.43 5.11 -18.97
N SER A 87 -15.10 5.22 -19.02
CA SER A 87 -14.32 5.89 -17.97
C SER A 87 -13.99 7.30 -18.43
N SER A 88 -14.95 8.23 -18.30
CA SER A 88 -14.58 9.64 -18.22
C SER A 88 -13.62 9.73 -17.04
N ALA A 89 -12.34 10.00 -17.30
CA ALA A 89 -11.33 10.13 -16.26
C ALA A 89 -11.85 11.10 -15.21
N ARG A 90 -12.33 10.55 -14.08
CA ARG A 90 -12.77 11.35 -12.95
C ARG A 90 -11.51 12.06 -12.51
N ARG A 91 -11.45 13.38 -12.75
CA ARG A 91 -10.30 14.17 -12.30
C ARG A 91 -10.29 14.05 -10.78
N LEU A 92 -9.27 13.38 -10.27
CA LEU A 92 -8.98 13.35 -8.85
C LEU A 92 -8.81 14.79 -8.36
N PRO A 93 -9.17 15.08 -7.10
CA PRO A 93 -8.82 16.35 -6.47
C PRO A 93 -7.33 16.65 -6.59
N ASP A 94 -6.97 17.93 -6.63
CA ASP A 94 -5.56 18.36 -6.55
C ASP A 94 -5.06 18.15 -5.12
N PHE A 95 -4.51 16.96 -4.85
CA PHE A 95 -3.94 16.62 -3.54
C PHE A 95 -2.53 17.21 -3.36
N VAL A 96 -2.18 17.52 -2.11
CA VAL A 96 -0.79 17.87 -1.75
C VAL A 96 0.11 16.69 -2.12
N SER A 97 1.18 16.98 -2.86
CA SER A 97 2.15 15.96 -3.26
C SER A 97 3.39 16.00 -2.36
N TRP A 98 3.84 14.83 -1.93
CA TRP A 98 5.02 14.62 -1.11
C TRP A 98 6.00 13.70 -1.83
N THR A 99 7.23 14.16 -2.01
CA THR A 99 8.29 13.34 -2.58
C THR A 99 8.89 12.47 -1.48
N VAL A 100 8.79 11.15 -1.65
CA VAL A 100 9.31 10.20 -0.68
C VAL A 100 10.83 10.13 -0.78
N ASP A 101 11.50 10.40 0.33
CA ASP A 101 12.94 10.22 0.51
C ASP A 101 13.24 8.83 1.08
N ALA A 102 13.86 7.97 0.28
CA ALA A 102 14.14 6.60 0.66
C ALA A 102 15.06 6.47 1.89
N GLU A 103 15.86 7.50 2.21
CA GLU A 103 16.74 7.48 3.38
C GLU A 103 15.98 7.74 4.70
N ARG A 104 14.80 8.36 4.61
CA ARG A 104 13.95 8.72 5.77
C ARG A 104 12.83 7.71 6.02
N VAL A 105 12.69 6.74 5.14
CA VAL A 105 11.64 5.73 5.17
C VAL A 105 12.04 4.56 6.08
N GLU A 106 11.05 3.96 6.74
CA GLU A 106 11.22 2.72 7.48
C GLU A 106 11.93 1.65 6.62
N PRO A 107 13.10 1.11 7.02
CA PRO A 107 13.94 0.29 6.16
C PRO A 107 13.26 -0.96 5.58
N ARG A 108 12.24 -1.48 6.27
CA ARG A 108 11.44 -2.64 5.85
C ARG A 108 10.43 -2.33 4.74
N LEU A 109 10.25 -1.07 4.35
CA LEU A 109 9.50 -0.70 3.14
C LEU A 109 10.37 -0.97 1.89
N VAL A 110 10.69 -2.24 1.67
CA VAL A 110 11.59 -2.72 0.60
C VAL A 110 11.12 -2.32 -0.82
N ALA A 111 9.82 -2.08 -1.01
CA ALA A 111 9.27 -1.52 -2.24
C ALA A 111 9.85 -0.14 -2.59
N ILE A 112 10.28 0.61 -1.58
CA ILE A 112 10.90 1.93 -1.69
C ILE A 112 12.42 1.81 -1.53
N THR A 113 12.87 1.17 -0.45
CA THR A 113 14.28 1.18 -0.03
C THR A 113 15.16 0.20 -0.80
N GLN A 114 14.58 -0.91 -1.28
CA GLN A 114 15.30 -2.01 -1.93
C GLN A 114 14.49 -2.62 -3.10
N PRO A 115 14.12 -1.82 -4.11
CA PRO A 115 13.15 -2.23 -5.13
C PRO A 115 13.60 -3.40 -6.01
N HIS A 116 14.89 -3.73 -6.02
CA HIS A 116 15.46 -4.85 -6.79
C HIS A 116 15.78 -6.08 -5.93
N SER A 117 15.39 -6.10 -4.65
CA SER A 117 15.62 -7.23 -3.75
C SER A 117 14.65 -8.39 -4.01
N SER A 118 15.05 -9.60 -3.60
CA SER A 118 14.16 -10.78 -3.61
C SER A 118 12.92 -10.57 -2.71
N TYR A 119 13.06 -9.87 -1.58
CA TYR A 119 11.93 -9.50 -0.73
C TYR A 119 10.92 -8.62 -1.46
N CYS A 120 11.38 -7.74 -2.35
CA CYS A 120 10.50 -6.91 -3.15
C CYS A 120 9.75 -7.72 -4.23
N GLU A 121 10.34 -8.79 -4.76
CA GLU A 121 9.66 -9.71 -5.69
C GLU A 121 8.45 -10.41 -5.05
N GLU A 122 8.51 -10.72 -3.75
CA GLU A 122 7.36 -11.27 -3.03
C GLU A 122 6.16 -10.31 -3.02
N TYR A 123 6.41 -9.00 -2.87
CA TYR A 123 5.36 -7.99 -2.97
C TYR A 123 4.84 -7.81 -4.41
N ARG A 124 5.68 -8.01 -5.44
CA ARG A 124 5.24 -8.03 -6.84
C ARG A 124 4.34 -9.23 -7.13
N SER A 125 4.66 -10.39 -6.56
CA SER A 125 3.82 -11.60 -6.61
C SER A 125 2.49 -11.36 -5.90
N LEU A 126 2.52 -10.80 -4.68
CA LEU A 126 1.31 -10.46 -3.92
C LEU A 126 0.40 -9.48 -4.67
N ARG A 127 0.97 -8.41 -5.24
CA ARG A 127 0.24 -7.46 -6.09
C ARG A 127 -0.46 -8.16 -7.25
N THR A 128 0.25 -9.03 -7.97
CA THR A 128 -0.32 -9.79 -9.10
C THR A 128 -1.53 -10.61 -8.66
N HIS A 129 -1.43 -11.33 -7.53
CA HIS A 129 -2.55 -12.08 -6.99
C HIS A 129 -3.73 -11.20 -6.59
N VAL A 130 -3.46 -10.04 -6.00
CA VAL A 130 -4.49 -9.07 -5.60
C VAL A 130 -5.22 -8.51 -6.82
N LEU A 131 -4.49 -8.04 -7.84
CA LEU A 131 -5.08 -7.49 -9.06
C LEU A 131 -5.90 -8.54 -9.82
N HIS A 132 -5.40 -9.77 -9.91
CA HIS A 132 -6.11 -10.87 -10.58
C HIS A 132 -7.42 -11.23 -9.87
N LYS A 133 -7.41 -11.27 -8.53
CA LYS A 133 -8.65 -11.46 -7.75
C LYS A 133 -9.58 -10.25 -7.88
N GLY A 134 -9.02 -9.03 -7.94
CA GLY A 134 -9.79 -7.81 -8.05
C GLY A 134 -10.58 -7.68 -9.34
N GLN A 135 -9.99 -8.09 -10.48
CA GLN A 135 -10.68 -8.11 -11.76
C GLN A 135 -11.86 -9.09 -11.79
N ARG A 136 -11.74 -10.23 -11.10
CA ARG A 136 -12.80 -11.25 -11.05
C ARG A 136 -13.96 -10.87 -10.14
N ASN A 137 -13.68 -10.18 -9.04
CA ASN A 137 -14.64 -9.97 -7.94
C ASN A 137 -14.99 -8.49 -7.70
N GLU A 138 -14.63 -7.59 -8.62
CA GLU A 138 -14.76 -6.12 -8.46
C GLU A 138 -14.21 -5.60 -7.11
N LEU A 139 -13.07 -6.17 -6.67
CA LEU A 139 -12.52 -5.85 -5.36
C LEU A 139 -11.93 -4.43 -5.35
N LYS A 140 -12.55 -3.53 -4.59
CA LYS A 140 -12.15 -2.10 -4.48
C LYS A 140 -11.49 -1.73 -3.14
N SER A 141 -11.51 -2.61 -2.15
CA SER A 141 -10.94 -2.32 -0.82
C SER A 141 -10.45 -3.60 -0.14
N ILE A 142 -9.29 -3.51 0.50
CA ILE A 142 -8.65 -4.60 1.24
C ILE A 142 -8.38 -4.10 2.66
N VAL A 143 -8.65 -4.95 3.65
CA VAL A 143 -8.20 -4.73 5.03
C VAL A 143 -7.01 -5.63 5.29
N VAL A 144 -5.93 -5.06 5.82
CA VAL A 144 -4.76 -5.80 6.31
C VAL A 144 -4.79 -5.75 7.83
N ALA A 145 -4.91 -6.92 8.46
CA ALA A 145 -4.96 -7.08 9.90
C ALA A 145 -4.01 -8.20 10.35
N SER A 146 -3.61 -8.16 11.61
CA SER A 146 -2.76 -9.17 12.26
C SER A 146 -3.35 -9.57 13.59
N VAL A 147 -2.93 -10.72 14.12
CA VAL A 147 -3.44 -11.22 15.42
C VAL A 147 -2.75 -10.48 16.56
N ASN A 148 -1.44 -10.27 16.43
CA ASN A 148 -0.63 -9.58 17.43
C ASN A 148 -0.02 -8.27 16.89
N PRO A 149 0.34 -7.34 17.80
CA PRO A 149 1.21 -6.22 17.47
C PRO A 149 2.55 -6.70 16.88
N SER A 150 3.19 -5.87 16.07
CA SER A 150 4.52 -6.12 15.51
C SER A 150 4.66 -7.33 14.55
N GLU A 151 3.57 -7.92 14.08
CA GLU A 151 3.56 -8.98 13.04
C GLU A 151 3.76 -8.45 11.61
N GLY A 152 4.05 -7.16 11.45
CA GLY A 152 4.37 -6.57 10.15
C GLY A 152 3.16 -6.12 9.31
N LYS A 153 1.93 -6.07 9.86
CA LYS A 153 0.72 -5.60 9.15
C LYS A 153 0.92 -4.27 8.40
N SER A 154 1.49 -3.26 9.07
CA SER A 154 1.70 -1.93 8.50
C SER A 154 2.74 -1.96 7.38
N VAL A 155 3.84 -2.71 7.57
CA VAL A 155 4.88 -2.91 6.56
C VAL A 155 4.32 -3.61 5.33
N THR A 156 3.54 -4.67 5.51
CA THR A 156 2.91 -5.42 4.42
C THR A 156 1.92 -4.56 3.66
N ALA A 157 1.06 -3.82 4.37
CA ALA A 157 0.08 -2.92 3.77
C ALA A 157 0.75 -1.83 2.92
N MET A 158 1.79 -1.18 3.45
CA MET A 158 2.53 -0.12 2.76
C MET A 158 3.25 -0.62 1.51
N ASN A 159 4.01 -1.71 1.61
CA ASN A 159 4.72 -2.26 0.45
C ASN A 159 3.74 -2.71 -0.65
N LEU A 160 2.63 -3.35 -0.28
CA LEU A 160 1.59 -3.74 -1.22
C LEU A 160 0.93 -2.52 -1.88
N ALA A 161 0.56 -1.50 -1.09
CA ALA A 161 -0.06 -0.29 -1.61
C ALA A 161 0.87 0.47 -2.56
N TRP A 162 2.16 0.59 -2.23
CA TRP A 162 3.17 1.18 -3.10
C TRP A 162 3.28 0.44 -4.44
N MET A 163 3.31 -0.89 -4.39
CA MET A 163 3.37 -1.74 -5.58
C MET A 163 2.09 -1.63 -6.44
N LEU A 164 0.92 -1.53 -5.81
CA LEU A 164 -0.36 -1.33 -6.50
C LEU A 164 -0.40 0.02 -7.21
N ALA A 165 0.05 1.09 -6.57
CA ALA A 165 0.07 2.44 -7.14
C ALA A 165 0.95 2.55 -8.39
N GLN A 166 2.03 1.77 -8.46
CA GLN A 166 2.90 1.68 -9.64
C GLN A 166 2.27 0.92 -10.83
N THR A 167 1.05 0.43 -10.70
CA THR A 167 0.37 -0.27 -11.79
C THR A 167 -0.41 0.73 -12.64
N ASP A 168 -0.16 0.71 -13.95
CA ASP A 168 -0.87 1.58 -14.88
C ASP A 168 -2.39 1.45 -14.76
N GLY A 169 -3.07 2.58 -14.62
CA GLY A 169 -4.53 2.65 -14.48
C GLY A 169 -5.06 2.31 -13.08
N VAL A 170 -4.18 2.07 -12.08
CA VAL A 170 -4.58 1.83 -10.70
C VAL A 170 -4.32 3.05 -9.83
N ASN A 171 -5.39 3.65 -9.33
CA ASN A 171 -5.31 4.65 -8.26
C ASN A 171 -5.44 3.92 -6.92
N ALA A 172 -4.36 3.89 -6.14
CA ALA A 172 -4.34 3.25 -4.83
C ALA A 172 -4.34 4.30 -3.71
N LEU A 173 -5.20 4.10 -2.71
CA LEU A 173 -5.22 4.86 -1.46
C LEU A 173 -4.95 3.89 -0.30
N ILE A 174 -3.93 4.19 0.51
CA ILE A 174 -3.74 3.52 1.80
C ILE A 174 -4.30 4.39 2.92
N ILE A 175 -5.08 3.78 3.80
CA ILE A 175 -5.73 4.44 4.94
C ILE A 175 -5.16 3.84 6.23
N ASP A 176 -4.57 4.67 7.09
CA ASP A 176 -4.14 4.23 8.41
C ASP A 176 -5.33 4.21 9.38
N ALA A 177 -6.01 3.06 9.43
CA ALA A 177 -7.15 2.84 10.32
C ALA A 177 -6.75 2.33 11.71
N ASP A 178 -5.45 2.20 12.02
CA ASP A 178 -4.99 1.85 13.37
C ASP A 178 -4.91 3.10 14.26
N LEU A 179 -6.07 3.71 14.52
CA LEU A 179 -6.16 5.00 15.23
C LEU A 179 -5.66 4.95 16.68
N ARG A 180 -5.43 3.77 17.26
CA ARG A 180 -4.81 3.66 18.60
C ARG A 180 -3.31 3.94 18.54
N MET A 181 -2.66 3.53 17.46
CA MET A 181 -1.23 3.71 17.24
C MET A 181 -0.95 3.94 15.75
N PRO A 182 -1.36 5.10 15.21
CA PRO A 182 -1.05 5.48 13.83
C PRO A 182 0.46 5.42 13.61
N SER A 183 0.88 4.93 12.44
CA SER A 183 2.31 4.70 12.16
C SER A 183 2.70 4.92 10.71
N LEU A 184 1.76 5.03 9.78
CA LEU A 184 2.10 5.06 8.35
C LEU A 184 2.80 6.35 7.93
N ALA A 185 2.46 7.50 8.54
CA ALA A 185 3.15 8.76 8.29
C ALA A 185 4.61 8.70 8.76
N ASP A 186 4.84 8.21 9.97
CA ASP A 186 6.18 8.01 10.54
C ASP A 186 7.03 7.07 9.67
N TYR A 187 6.44 5.98 9.18
CA TYR A 187 7.12 5.02 8.31
C TYR A 187 7.58 5.64 6.99
N LEU A 188 6.95 6.73 6.55
CA LEU A 188 7.30 7.46 5.33
C LEU A 188 8.13 8.72 5.61
N GLY A 189 8.38 9.04 6.88
CA GLY A 189 9.04 10.28 7.28
C GLY A 189 8.21 11.54 6.95
N ILE A 190 6.88 11.40 6.90
CA ILE A 190 5.94 12.50 6.61
C ILE A 190 5.54 13.16 7.93
N GLU A 191 5.70 14.47 8.01
CA GLU A 191 5.15 15.28 9.08
C GLU A 191 3.76 15.78 8.65
N THR A 192 2.71 15.28 9.30
CA THR A 192 1.32 15.69 9.05
C THR A 192 0.58 15.84 10.37
N ASP A 193 -0.10 16.97 10.53
CA ASP A 193 -0.93 17.29 11.69
C ASP A 193 -2.39 16.83 11.51
N LYS A 194 -2.76 16.37 10.31
CA LYS A 194 -4.11 15.96 9.95
C LYS A 194 -4.15 14.53 9.43
N GLY A 195 -5.23 13.82 9.74
CA GLY A 195 -5.49 12.48 9.24
C GLY A 195 -6.92 12.00 9.43
N LEU A 196 -7.11 10.69 9.36
CA LEU A 196 -8.39 10.00 9.47
C LEU A 196 -9.14 10.38 10.76
N SER A 197 -8.44 10.54 11.88
CA SER A 197 -9.02 10.99 13.16
C SER A 197 -9.69 12.37 13.06
N ASP A 198 -9.12 13.31 12.30
CA ASP A 198 -9.69 14.64 12.07
C ASP A 198 -10.94 14.60 11.21
N VAL A 199 -10.91 13.78 10.16
CA VAL A 199 -12.07 13.58 9.27
C VAL A 199 -13.22 12.94 10.04
N LEU A 200 -12.93 11.94 10.86
CA LEU A 200 -13.92 11.27 11.72
C LEU A 200 -14.49 12.21 12.78
N SER A 201 -13.68 13.14 13.30
CA SER A 201 -14.10 14.15 14.27
C SER A 201 -14.78 15.37 13.64
N GLY A 202 -14.87 15.43 12.30
CA GLY A 202 -15.43 16.58 11.57
C GLY A 202 -14.56 17.85 11.61
N ARG A 203 -13.27 17.73 11.96
CA ARG A 203 -12.31 18.85 12.02
C ARG A 203 -11.69 19.19 10.66
N ALA A 204 -11.71 18.26 9.71
CA ALA A 204 -11.15 18.43 8.37
C ALA A 204 -11.98 17.67 7.32
N SER A 205 -11.88 18.08 6.06
CA SER A 205 -12.43 17.32 4.94
C SER A 205 -11.52 16.14 4.57
N LEU A 206 -12.06 15.11 3.91
CA LEU A 206 -11.26 13.97 3.47
C LEU A 206 -10.15 14.40 2.49
N ALA A 207 -10.47 15.30 1.56
CA ALA A 207 -9.53 15.75 0.54
C ALA A 207 -8.33 16.50 1.15
N ASP A 208 -8.55 17.29 2.21
CA ASP A 208 -7.49 18.04 2.89
C ASP A 208 -6.49 17.14 3.65
N CYS A 209 -6.89 15.91 3.96
CA CYS A 209 -6.09 14.95 4.72
C CYS A 209 -5.36 13.93 3.84
N ILE A 210 -5.66 13.88 2.53
CA ILE A 210 -5.01 12.94 1.61
C ILE A 210 -3.76 13.59 1.01
N VAL A 211 -2.67 12.84 1.05
CA VAL A 211 -1.38 13.23 0.45
C VAL A 211 -1.05 12.25 -0.67
N LYS A 212 -0.64 12.77 -1.82
CA LYS A 212 -0.10 11.98 -2.93
C LYS A 212 1.39 11.76 -2.71
N LEU A 213 1.86 10.53 -2.84
CA LEU A 213 3.25 10.14 -2.69
C LEU A 213 3.90 9.96 -4.05
N GLU A 214 4.95 10.73 -4.30
CA GLU A 214 5.78 10.61 -5.50
C GLU A 214 7.06 9.83 -5.17
N PRO A 215 7.58 8.99 -6.09
CA PRO A 215 7.16 8.84 -7.49
C PRO A 215 6.13 7.73 -7.74
N SER A 216 5.60 7.05 -6.72
CA SER A 216 4.70 5.90 -6.93
C SER A 216 3.30 6.28 -7.39
N GLY A 217 2.85 7.51 -7.12
CA GLY A 217 1.47 7.93 -7.30
C GLY A 217 0.52 7.38 -6.23
N LEU A 218 1.03 6.76 -5.15
CA LEU A 218 0.23 6.24 -4.04
C LEU A 218 -0.41 7.40 -3.26
N TYR A 219 -1.70 7.34 -2.98
CA TYR A 219 -2.33 8.25 -2.04
C TYR A 219 -2.27 7.66 -0.62
N ILE A 220 -2.05 8.50 0.39
CA ILE A 220 -2.12 8.14 1.80
C ILE A 220 -3.12 9.02 2.52
N LEU A 221 -3.96 8.39 3.34
CA LEU A 221 -4.70 9.04 4.43
C LEU A 221 -4.05 8.60 5.76
N PRO A 222 -3.21 9.47 6.37
CA PRO A 222 -2.60 9.21 7.67
C PRO A 222 -3.66 9.00 8.76
N GLY A 223 -3.29 8.40 9.90
CA GLY A 223 -4.23 8.20 11.00
C GLY A 223 -4.52 9.49 11.77
N GLY A 224 -3.55 10.42 11.76
CA GLY A 224 -3.59 11.66 12.56
C GLY A 224 -3.29 11.38 14.03
N GLU A 225 -3.93 12.13 14.92
CA GLU A 225 -3.74 12.00 16.37
C GLU A 225 -4.27 10.66 16.89
N ALA A 226 -3.56 10.05 17.85
CA ALA A 226 -3.98 8.80 18.49
C ALA A 226 -5.29 8.98 19.27
N ARG A 227 -6.18 8.00 19.16
CA ARG A 227 -7.54 8.02 19.72
C ARG A 227 -7.79 6.84 20.66
N GLN A 228 -8.60 7.07 21.70
CA GLN A 228 -9.07 6.02 22.62
C GLN A 228 -10.47 5.51 22.29
N ASP A 229 -11.28 6.31 21.60
CA ASP A 229 -12.67 6.07 21.19
C ASP A 229 -12.80 5.40 19.80
N VAL A 230 -11.76 4.68 19.37
CA VAL A 230 -11.64 4.12 18.01
C VAL A 230 -12.82 3.24 17.60
N ALA A 231 -13.31 2.41 18.52
CA ALA A 231 -14.41 1.48 18.21
C ALA A 231 -15.70 2.21 17.84
N GLU A 232 -16.00 3.31 18.51
CA GLU A 232 -17.16 4.16 18.22
C GLU A 232 -16.99 4.88 16.89
N LEU A 233 -15.82 5.48 16.66
CA LEU A 233 -15.51 6.21 15.43
C LEU A 233 -15.58 5.33 14.18
N ILE A 234 -15.00 4.12 14.23
CA ILE A 234 -14.96 3.18 13.09
C ILE A 234 -16.33 2.53 12.84
N SER A 235 -17.09 2.24 13.91
CA SER A 235 -18.41 1.62 13.78
C SER A 235 -19.50 2.63 13.39
N GLY A 236 -19.22 3.93 13.50
CA GLY A 236 -20.13 5.01 13.18
C GLY A 236 -20.41 5.16 11.67
N PRO A 237 -21.50 5.87 11.31
CA PRO A 237 -21.87 6.12 9.91
C PRO A 237 -20.81 6.93 9.17
N LYS A 238 -20.08 7.81 9.87
CA LYS A 238 -19.06 8.68 9.28
C LYS A 238 -17.94 7.89 8.60
N PHE A 239 -17.48 6.79 9.18
CA PHE A 239 -16.44 5.98 8.55
C PHE A 239 -16.93 5.33 7.25
N LYS A 240 -18.19 4.89 7.22
CA LYS A 240 -18.81 4.36 5.99
C LYS A 240 -18.90 5.43 4.89
N GLU A 241 -19.23 6.67 5.25
CA GLU A 241 -19.23 7.81 4.33
C GLU A 241 -17.84 8.09 3.78
N ILE A 242 -16.82 8.12 4.65
CA ILE A 242 -15.41 8.30 4.24
C ILE A 242 -14.98 7.23 3.24
N LEU A 243 -15.28 5.96 3.50
CA LEU A 243 -14.95 4.87 2.57
C LEU A 243 -15.71 4.97 1.24
N ALA A 244 -16.96 5.44 1.25
CA ALA A 244 -17.74 5.65 0.04
C ALA A 244 -17.19 6.82 -0.79
N GLU A 245 -16.82 7.92 -0.13
CA GLU A 245 -16.19 9.09 -0.74
C GLU A 245 -14.84 8.73 -1.35
N ALA A 246 -13.99 8.02 -0.59
CA ALA A 246 -12.67 7.56 -1.04
C ALA A 246 -12.74 6.62 -2.26
N ARG A 247 -13.76 5.75 -2.35
CA ARG A 247 -14.01 4.91 -3.54
C ARG A 247 -14.52 5.71 -4.73
N GLY A 248 -15.08 6.88 -4.46
CA GLY A 248 -15.58 7.79 -5.46
C GLY A 248 -14.45 8.57 -6.12
N MET A 249 -13.46 9.02 -5.37
CA MET A 249 -12.32 9.78 -5.90
C MET A 249 -11.63 9.00 -7.03
#